data_AF-A0A1C3TVV3-F1
#
_entry.id   AF-A0A1C3TVV3-F1
#
_cell.length_a   1.000
_cell.length_b   1.000
_cell.length_c   1.000
_cell.angle_alpha   90.00
_cell.angle_beta   90.00
_cell.angle_gamma   90.00
#
_symmetry.space_group_name_H-M   'P 1'
#
loop_
_entity.id
_entity.type
_entity.pdbx_description
1 polymer ?
#
loop_
_entity_poly.entity_id
_entity_poly.type
_entity_poly.pdbx_seq_one_letter_code
_entity_poly.pdbx_strand_id
1 'polypeptide(L)' 'MSLKDILPGRLGFGAAPLGNMFRDIPEREALATVNAAWDDGIRYFDTAPFYGAGLAEIRIGAALAGRPRSDYVLTPRWAA' A
#
# COMPACT_ATOMS: atom_id res chain seq x y z
N MET A 1 2.08 -7.85 -21.95
CA MET A 1 1.42 -8.26 -20.68
C MET A 1 0.23 -7.37 -20.46
N SER A 2 -0.93 -7.96 -20.18
CA SER A 2 -2.11 -7.26 -19.70
C SER A 2 -1.98 -6.98 -18.20
N LEU A 3 -2.68 -5.97 -17.69
CA LEU A 3 -2.74 -5.69 -16.25
C LEU A 3 -3.24 -6.91 -15.45
N LYS A 4 -4.10 -7.72 -16.07
CA LYS A 4 -4.62 -8.97 -15.51
C LYS A 4 -3.55 -10.05 -15.29
N ASP A 5 -2.44 -9.97 -16.03
CA ASP A 5 -1.32 -10.90 -15.92
C ASP A 5 -0.33 -10.46 -14.82
N ILE A 6 -0.43 -9.21 -14.36
CA ILE A 6 0.44 -8.59 -13.36
C ILE A 6 -0.25 -8.58 -11.99
N LEU A 7 -1.56 -8.33 -11.96
CA LEU A 7 -2.33 -8.26 -10.72
C LEU A 7 -2.75 -9.67 -10.27
N PRO A 8 -2.26 -10.15 -9.12
CA PRO A 8 -2.58 -11.50 -8.62
C PRO A 8 -4.01 -11.65 -8.10
N GLY A 9 -4.79 -10.56 -8.05
CA GLY A 9 -6.16 -10.56 -7.54
C GLY A 9 -7.00 -9.43 -8.13
N ARG A 10 -8.30 -9.44 -7.79
CA ARG A 10 -9.28 -8.44 -8.26
C ARG A 10 -9.39 -7.22 -7.34
N LEU A 11 -8.82 -7.30 -6.14
CA LEU A 11 -8.87 -6.26 -5.12
C LEU A 11 -7.47 -5.71 -4.85
N GLY A 12 -7.42 -4.41 -4.59
CA GLY A 12 -6.21 -3.68 -4.22
C GLY A 12 -6.39 -2.93 -2.91
N PHE A 13 -5.28 -2.58 -2.30
CA PHE A 13 -5.20 -1.80 -1.09
C PHE A 13 -4.84 -0.34 -1.41
N GLY A 14 -5.75 0.59 -1.13
CA GLY A 14 -5.50 2.03 -1.30
C GLY A 14 -4.93 2.67 -0.04
N ALA A 15 -3.79 3.36 -0.17
CA ALA A 15 -3.01 3.84 0.97
C ALA A 15 -3.33 5.27 1.44
N ALA A 16 -4.26 5.98 0.81
CA ALA A 16 -4.52 7.40 1.11
C ALA A 16 -4.76 7.69 2.61
N PRO A 17 -5.58 6.90 3.35
CA PRO A 17 -5.77 7.14 4.78
C PRO A 17 -4.49 6.96 5.61
N LEU A 18 -3.55 6.11 5.17
CA LEU A 18 -2.28 5.89 5.86
C LEU A 18 -1.36 7.12 5.80
N GLY A 19 -1.66 8.11 4.96
CA GLY A 19 -1.00 9.41 4.94
C GLY A 19 -1.56 10.41 5.96
N ASN A 20 -2.40 9.99 6.91
CA ASN A 20 -3.12 10.86 7.84
C ASN A 20 -3.96 11.97 7.16
N MET A 21 -4.43 11.73 5.93
CA MET A 21 -5.13 12.76 5.14
C MET A 21 -6.50 13.15 5.72
N PHE A 22 -7.13 12.25 6.48
CA PHE A 22 -8.48 12.45 7.04
C PHE A 22 -8.49 12.55 8.56
N ARG A 23 -7.60 11.78 9.21
CA ARG A 23 -7.40 11.76 10.65
C ARG A 23 -5.99 11.27 10.94
N ASP A 24 -5.51 11.51 12.14
CA ASP A 24 -4.29 10.87 12.60
C ASP A 24 -4.51 9.36 12.80
N ILE A 25 -3.63 8.59 12.15
CA ILE A 25 -3.52 7.14 12.31
C ILE A 25 -2.18 6.86 13.00
N PRO A 26 -2.17 6.23 14.18
CA PRO A 26 -0.95 5.77 14.82
C PRO A 26 -0.20 4.79 13.92
N GLU A 27 1.13 4.82 13.96
CA GLU A 27 1.98 3.96 13.12
C GLU A 27 1.66 2.46 13.28
N ARG A 28 1.49 2.00 14.53
CA ARG A 28 1.03 0.64 14.86
C ARG A 28 -0.21 0.23 14.06
N GLU A 29 -1.21 1.12 13.99
CA GLU A 29 -2.49 0.84 13.34
C GLU A 29 -2.33 0.82 11.82
N ALA A 30 -1.54 1.73 11.26
CA ALA A 30 -1.21 1.74 9.84
C ALA A 30 -0.51 0.45 9.41
N LEU A 31 0.52 0.03 10.15
CA LEU A 31 1.25 -1.22 9.88
C LEU A 31 0.36 -2.45 10.05
N ALA A 32 -0.45 -2.50 11.11
CA ALA A 32 -1.39 -3.60 11.34
C ALA A 32 -2.41 -3.71 10.19
N THR A 33 -2.87 -2.58 9.65
CA THR A 33 -3.82 -2.56 8.52
C THR A 33 -3.20 -3.14 7.25
N VAL A 34 -1.95 -2.76 6.92
CA VAL A 34 -1.24 -3.31 5.75
C VAL A 34 -0.97 -4.81 5.95
N ASN A 35 -0.59 -5.22 7.16
CA ASN A 35 -0.37 -6.63 7.47
C ASN A 35 -1.64 -7.46 7.36
N ALA A 36 -2.76 -6.99 7.88
CA ALA A 36 -4.05 -7.66 7.73
C ALA A 36 -4.43 -7.82 6.26
N ALA A 37 -4.26 -6.78 5.44
CA ALA A 37 -4.51 -6.88 4.00
C ALA A 37 -3.63 -7.93 3.33
N TRP A 38 -2.36 -8.03 3.72
CA TRP A 38 -1.50 -9.10 3.24
C TRP A 38 -1.98 -10.48 3.69
N ASP A 39 -2.29 -10.63 4.97
CA ASP A 39 -2.67 -11.94 5.52
C ASP A 39 -3.99 -12.44 4.89
N ASP A 40 -4.87 -11.52 4.47
CA ASP A 40 -6.09 -11.80 3.70
C ASP A 40 -5.86 -11.99 2.18
N GLY A 41 -4.61 -11.99 1.72
CA GLY A 41 -4.26 -12.30 0.32
C GLY A 41 -4.20 -11.10 -0.63
N ILE A 42 -4.34 -9.86 -0.14
CA ILE A 42 -4.13 -8.67 -0.99
C ILE A 42 -2.64 -8.53 -1.32
N ARG A 43 -2.37 -8.33 -2.60
CA ARG A 43 -1.00 -8.21 -3.14
C ARG A 43 -0.84 -7.04 -4.10
N TYR A 44 -1.87 -6.22 -4.28
CA TYR A 44 -1.78 -4.97 -5.02
C TYR A 44 -1.94 -3.80 -4.04
N PHE A 45 -0.95 -2.91 -4.01
CA PHE A 45 -0.91 -1.73 -3.15
C PHE A 45 -0.77 -0.48 -4.00
N ASP A 46 -1.68 0.48 -3.79
CA ASP A 46 -1.71 1.78 -4.48
C ASP A 46 -1.40 2.89 -3.49
N THR A 47 -0.47 3.78 -3.87
CA THR A 47 -0.03 4.90 -3.04
C THR A 47 0.33 6.12 -3.90
N ALA A 48 0.60 7.27 -3.28
CA ALA A 48 1.03 8.48 -3.96
C ALA A 48 1.85 9.36 -3.01
N PRO A 49 2.80 10.17 -3.51
CA PRO A 49 3.51 11.15 -2.68
C PRO A 49 2.56 12.16 -2.02
N PHE A 50 1.43 12.47 -2.65
CA PHE A 50 0.43 13.37 -2.08
C PHE A 50 -0.31 12.78 -0.87
N TYR A 51 -0.19 11.48 -0.62
CA TYR A 51 -0.81 10.82 0.53
C TYR A 51 0.03 11.04 1.78
N GLY A 52 -0.19 12.20 2.41
CA GLY A 52 0.54 12.62 3.61
C GLY A 52 1.97 13.02 3.33
N ALA A 53 2.24 13.66 2.18
CA ALA A 53 3.59 14.08 1.77
C ALA A 53 4.62 12.93 1.84
N GLY A 54 4.24 11.75 1.34
CA GLY A 54 5.07 10.54 1.32
C GLY A 54 4.91 9.64 2.55
N LEU A 55 4.18 10.05 3.59
CA LEU A 55 3.98 9.24 4.80
C LEU A 55 3.34 7.87 4.50
N ALA A 56 2.37 7.82 3.58
CA ALA A 56 1.76 6.56 3.16
C ALA A 56 2.78 5.61 2.50
N GLU A 57 3.68 6.15 1.68
CA GLU A 57 4.74 5.38 1.01
C GLU A 57 5.74 4.81 2.02
N ILE A 58 6.14 5.62 3.00
CA ILE A 58 7.04 5.20 4.09
C ILE A 58 6.41 4.06 4.89
N ARG A 59 5.13 4.19 5.27
CA ARG A 59 4.41 3.18 6.07
C ARG A 59 4.21 1.87 5.31
N ILE A 60 3.84 1.93 4.04
CA ILE A 60 3.77 0.74 3.18
C ILE A 60 5.15 0.10 3.02
N GLY A 61 6.18 0.91 2.78
CA GLY A 61 7.56 0.45 2.68
C GLY A 61 7.99 -0.32 3.93
N ALA A 62 7.71 0.23 5.12
CA ALA A 62 8.00 -0.43 6.39
C ALA A 62 7.25 -1.77 6.56
N ALA A 63 5.96 -1.82 6.22
CA ALA A 63 5.16 -3.04 6.33
C ALA A 63 5.57 -4.14 5.32
N LEU A 64 6.03 -3.76 4.13
CA LEU A 64 6.39 -4.69 3.06
C LEU A 64 7.88 -5.04 3.02
N ALA A 65 8.74 -4.36 3.78
CA ALA A 65 10.20 -4.52 3.73
C ALA A 65 10.68 -5.98 3.94
N GLY A 66 9.97 -6.76 4.75
CA GLY A 66 10.29 -8.16 5.02
C GLY A 66 9.67 -9.17 4.04
N ARG A 67 8.93 -8.71 3.02
CA ARG A 67 8.14 -9.60 2.14
C ARG A 67 8.78 -9.73 0.75
N PRO A 68 8.66 -10.88 0.08
CA PRO A 68 9.30 -11.08 -1.23
C PRO A 68 8.75 -10.10 -2.26
N ARG A 69 9.64 -9.36 -2.94
CA ARG A 69 9.23 -8.32 -3.90
C ARG A 69 8.43 -8.89 -5.08
N SER A 70 8.65 -10.15 -5.44
CA SER A 70 7.90 -10.86 -6.50
C SER A 70 6.43 -11.08 -6.16
N ASP A 71 6.08 -11.04 -4.87
CA ASP A 71 4.76 -11.50 -4.41
C ASP A 71 3.72 -10.40 -4.45
N TYR A 72 4.13 -9.14 -4.68
CA TYR A 72 3.24 -8.00 -4.69
C TYR A 72 3.55 -6.98 -5.79
N VAL A 73 2.54 -6.18 -6.10
CA VAL A 73 2.60 -5.05 -7.01
C VAL A 73 2.37 -3.78 -6.20
N LEU A 74 3.29 -2.83 -6.31
CA LEU A 74 3.19 -1.51 -5.69
C LEU A 74 3.14 -0.47 -6.80
N THR A 75 2.13 0.39 -6.78
CA THR A 75 1.96 1.46 -7.77
C THR A 75 1.94 2.81 -7.05
N PRO A 76 3.04 3.59 -7.14
CA PRO A 76 3.01 5.00 -6.79
C PRO A 76 2.39 5.80 -7.94
N ARG A 77 1.43 6.66 -7.63
CA ARG A 77 0.84 7.59 -8.59
C ARG A 77 1.41 9.00 -8.36
N TRP A 78 2.05 9.54 -9.37
CA TRP A 78 2.34 10.97 -9.44
C TRP A 78 1.11 11.69 -10.01
N ALA A 79 0.60 12.69 -9.29
CA ALA A 79 -0.32 13.65 -9.88
C ALA A 79 0.51 14.60 -10.75
N ALA A 80 0.12 14.75 -12.02
CA ALA A 80 0.58 15.83 -12.88
C ALA A 80 -0.14 17.13 -12.52
#